data_AF-E4X7X9-F1
#
_entry.id   AF-E4X7X9-F1
#
_cell.length_a   1.000
_cell.length_b   1.000
_cell.length_c   1.000
_cell.angle_alpha   90.00
_cell.angle_beta   90.00
_cell.angle_gamma   90.00
#
_symmetry.space_group_name_H-M   'P 1'
#
loop_
_entity.id
_entity.type
_entity.pdbx_description
1 polymer ?
#
loop_
_entity_poly.entity_id
_entity_poly.type
_entity_poly.pdbx_seq_one_letter_code
_entity_poly.pdbx_strand_id
1 'polypeptide(L)'
;MQGLIDIFKPERTFRPQRKFTRDSKRGLLFEKAQATLGLQLCMSDMVVVPPGEDKYEWIAVHAVDFFNRISLIFGTLTDTCLSSTCPAMSHSNGSKRWDWKWQDNVRYKKPTRLPAPEYIFQLMNWVEHELNDDELFPLSSAEPWPRDFMRRIQRIFTRLHRVFVHVYYSHFRRIQEIAGEAQVNYCYKHFWFFVNAHALIPQSELEPLADLASRICRKRKDYPDNIPPGLIPSTPPKPHKSSLFGYKKS
;
A
#
# COMPACT_ATOMS: atom_id res chain seq x y z
N MET A 1 -10.53 -13.99 -16.95
CA MET A 1 -11.09 -13.53 -15.67
C MET A 1 -10.70 -14.42 -14.48
N GLN A 2 -10.45 -15.74 -14.64
CA GLN A 2 -10.06 -16.62 -13.53
C GLN A 2 -8.78 -16.18 -12.78
N GLY A 3 -7.74 -15.77 -13.51
CA GLY A 3 -6.47 -15.31 -12.90
C GLY A 3 -6.56 -13.95 -12.18
N LEU A 4 -7.57 -13.13 -12.50
CA LEU A 4 -7.81 -11.84 -11.85
C LEU A 4 -8.37 -12.07 -10.43
N ILE A 5 -9.31 -13.01 -10.30
CA ILE A 5 -9.93 -13.40 -9.03
C ILE A 5 -8.89 -14.07 -8.10
N ASP A 6 -7.95 -14.84 -8.65
CA ASP A 6 -6.96 -15.58 -7.86
C ASP A 6 -5.91 -14.71 -7.15
N ILE A 7 -5.58 -13.52 -7.67
CA ILE A 7 -4.65 -12.56 -7.03
C ILE A 7 -5.30 -11.90 -5.81
N PHE A 8 -6.61 -11.69 -5.86
CA PHE A 8 -7.31 -10.86 -4.88
C PHE A 8 -8.07 -11.66 -3.81
N LYS A 9 -7.82 -12.97 -3.70
CA LYS A 9 -8.37 -13.80 -2.61
C LYS A 9 -7.72 -13.41 -1.27
N PRO A 10 -8.51 -13.21 -0.19
CA PRO A 10 -7.97 -12.90 1.16
C PRO A 10 -6.98 -13.95 1.68
N GLU A 11 -7.19 -15.21 1.30
CA GLU A 11 -6.34 -16.37 1.60
C GLU A 11 -4.92 -16.26 0.98
N ARG A 12 -4.75 -15.34 0.02
CA ARG A 12 -3.54 -15.08 -0.78
C ARG A 12 -3.14 -13.61 -0.75
N THR A 13 -3.28 -12.92 0.38
CA THR A 13 -2.46 -11.71 0.59
C THR A 13 -1.02 -12.04 0.20
N PHE A 14 -0.39 -11.19 -0.61
CA PHE A 14 0.99 -11.38 -1.04
C PHE A 14 1.86 -11.72 0.15
N ARG A 15 2.36 -12.96 0.10
CA ARG A 15 3.40 -13.45 0.98
C ARG A 15 4.65 -13.46 0.11
N PRO A 16 5.69 -12.72 0.49
CA PRO A 16 6.98 -12.83 -0.18
C PRO A 16 7.31 -14.30 -0.36
N GLN A 17 7.74 -14.70 -1.56
CA GLN A 17 8.04 -16.10 -1.90
C GLN A 17 9.01 -16.74 -0.89
N ARG A 18 9.81 -15.92 -0.18
CA ARG A 18 10.62 -16.33 0.97
C ARG A 18 9.96 -15.89 2.29
N LYS A 19 9.70 -16.87 3.16
CA LYS A 19 9.19 -16.67 4.52
C LYS A 19 10.23 -15.87 5.32
N PHE A 20 10.01 -14.56 5.49
CA PHE A 20 10.59 -13.85 6.62
C PHE A 20 10.03 -14.52 7.88
N THR A 21 10.88 -15.16 8.67
CA THR A 21 10.47 -15.69 9.98
C THR A 21 10.01 -14.51 10.82
N ARG A 22 9.02 -14.69 11.72
CA ARG A 22 8.60 -13.64 12.67
C ARG A 22 9.80 -13.08 13.46
N ASP A 23 10.83 -13.91 13.64
CA ASP A 23 12.05 -13.59 14.37
C ASP A 23 13.10 -12.82 13.53
N SER A 24 12.87 -12.63 12.22
CA SER A 24 13.74 -11.81 11.38
C SER A 24 13.57 -10.31 11.67
N LYS A 25 14.62 -9.51 11.46
CA LYS A 25 14.57 -8.04 11.63
C LYS A 25 13.40 -7.41 10.86
N ARG A 26 13.13 -7.90 9.64
CA ARG A 26 11.98 -7.47 8.81
C ARG A 26 10.64 -7.85 9.43
N GLY A 27 10.53 -9.07 9.95
CA GLY A 27 9.33 -9.56 10.64
C GLY A 27 8.99 -8.72 11.87
N LEU A 28 9.99 -8.40 12.69
CA LEU A 28 9.84 -7.53 13.86
C LEU A 28 9.44 -6.10 13.47
N LEU A 29 10.02 -5.56 12.40
CA LEU A 29 9.66 -4.23 11.89
C LEU A 29 8.21 -4.17 11.38
N PHE A 30 7.76 -5.22 10.69
CA PHE A 30 6.38 -5.36 10.26
C PHE A 30 5.41 -5.43 11.45
N GLU A 31 5.74 -6.21 12.49
CA GLU A 31 4.93 -6.29 13.71
C GLU A 31 4.87 -4.93 14.44
N LYS A 32 6.00 -4.21 14.52
CA LYS A 32 6.04 -2.83 15.05
C LYS A 32 5.10 -1.92 14.26
N ALA A 33 5.21 -1.90 12.93
CA ALA A 33 4.36 -1.07 12.06
C ALA A 33 2.87 -1.38 12.27
N GLN A 34 2.49 -2.65 12.35
CA GLN A 34 1.11 -3.06 12.59
C GLN A 34 0.61 -2.70 13.99
N ALA A 35 1.44 -2.85 15.03
CA ALA A 35 1.07 -2.51 16.38
C ALA A 35 0.79 -1.01 16.52
N THR A 36 1.59 -0.15 15.86
CA THR A 36 1.42 1.30 15.92
C THR A 36 0.10 1.74 15.27
N LEU A 37 -0.31 1.09 14.18
CA LEU A 37 -1.55 1.37 13.45
C LEU A 37 -2.83 1.20 14.30
N GLY A 38 -2.79 0.32 15.32
CA GLY A 38 -3.91 0.12 16.25
C GLY A 38 -3.95 1.10 17.44
N LEU A 39 -2.90 1.89 17.63
CA LEU A 39 -2.84 2.90 18.69
C LEU A 39 -3.53 4.18 18.21
N GLN A 40 -4.19 4.92 19.11
CA GLN A 40 -4.78 6.23 18.82
C GLN A 40 -3.69 7.33 18.62
N LEU A 41 -2.57 6.97 18.01
CA LEU A 41 -1.46 7.89 17.69
C LEU A 41 -1.80 8.71 16.44
N CYS A 42 -1.13 9.87 16.30
CA CYS A 42 -1.25 10.65 15.08
C CYS A 42 -0.57 9.90 13.93
N MET A 43 -1.26 9.78 12.78
CA MET A 43 -0.73 9.13 11.57
C MET A 43 0.63 9.69 11.11
N SER A 44 0.92 10.96 11.41
CA SER A 44 2.23 11.56 11.11
C SER A 44 3.38 10.90 11.85
N ASP A 45 3.13 10.39 13.05
CA ASP A 45 4.17 9.88 13.95
C ASP A 45 4.43 8.40 13.67
N MET A 46 3.40 7.70 13.19
CA MET A 46 3.46 6.27 12.85
C MET A 46 4.27 5.97 11.59
N VAL A 47 4.48 6.96 10.72
CA VAL A 47 5.17 6.78 9.43
C VAL A 47 6.67 7.09 9.49
N VAL A 48 7.13 7.68 10.59
CA VAL A 48 8.55 8.04 10.79
C VAL A 48 9.38 6.78 11.03
N VAL A 49 10.62 6.78 10.52
CA VAL A 49 11.55 5.67 10.79
C VAL A 49 11.81 5.59 12.30
N PRO A 50 11.60 4.44 12.95
CA PRO A 50 11.90 4.30 14.37
C PRO A 50 13.39 4.54 14.66
N PRO A 51 13.75 5.09 15.84
CA PRO A 51 15.14 5.34 16.20
C PRO A 51 16.00 4.07 16.11
N GLY A 52 17.13 4.16 15.40
CA GLY A 52 18.07 3.04 15.23
C GLY A 52 17.71 2.04 14.12
N GLU A 53 16.58 2.23 13.42
CA GLU A 53 16.19 1.38 12.31
C GLU A 53 16.67 1.93 10.95
N ASP A 54 16.83 1.05 9.98
CA ASP A 54 17.24 1.42 8.62
C ASP A 54 16.06 1.99 7.82
N LYS A 55 16.29 3.11 7.12
CA LYS A 55 15.24 3.79 6.35
C LYS A 55 14.71 2.94 5.19
N TYR A 56 15.59 2.26 4.47
CA TYR A 56 15.18 1.48 3.30
C TYR A 56 14.44 0.21 3.70
N GLU A 57 14.85 -0.39 4.82
CA GLU A 57 14.14 -1.49 5.46
C GLU A 57 12.73 -1.08 5.89
N TRP A 58 12.59 0.08 6.55
CA TRP A 58 11.28 0.62 6.93
C TRP A 58 10.37 0.82 5.71
N ILE A 59 10.92 1.39 4.64
CA ILE A 59 10.20 1.61 3.38
C ILE A 59 9.81 0.30 2.70
N ALA A 60 10.69 -0.71 2.69
CA ALA A 60 10.44 -2.03 2.12
C ALA A 60 9.26 -2.72 2.80
N VAL A 61 9.24 -2.75 4.13
CA VAL A 61 8.17 -3.34 4.93
C VAL A 61 6.81 -2.67 4.61
N HIS A 62 6.79 -1.35 4.49
CA HIS A 62 5.56 -0.61 4.16
C HIS A 62 5.13 -0.81 2.71
N ALA A 63 6.05 -0.93 1.76
CA ALA A 63 5.72 -1.21 0.36
C ALA A 63 4.91 -2.52 0.24
N VAL A 64 5.33 -3.56 0.97
CA VAL A 64 4.64 -4.85 1.04
C VAL A 64 3.28 -4.74 1.74
N ASP A 65 3.19 -4.03 2.87
CA ASP A 65 1.92 -3.82 3.59
C ASP A 65 0.90 -3.06 2.72
N PHE A 66 1.31 -1.97 2.07
CA PHE A 66 0.41 -1.21 1.20
C PHE A 66 -0.01 -2.01 -0.02
N PHE A 67 0.90 -2.75 -0.66
CA PHE A 67 0.54 -3.63 -1.76
C PHE A 67 -0.56 -4.62 -1.34
N ASN A 68 -0.37 -5.28 -0.19
CA ASN A 68 -1.34 -6.22 0.36
C ASN A 68 -2.71 -5.59 0.63
N ARG A 69 -2.73 -4.43 1.29
CA ARG A 69 -3.99 -3.73 1.61
C ARG A 69 -4.71 -3.25 0.36
N ILE A 70 -3.98 -2.73 -0.62
CA ILE A 70 -4.55 -2.27 -1.89
C ILE A 70 -5.10 -3.46 -2.69
N SER A 71 -4.41 -4.60 -2.70
CA SER A 71 -4.92 -5.84 -3.28
C SER A 71 -6.25 -6.25 -2.66
N LEU A 72 -6.35 -6.23 -1.33
CA LEU A 72 -7.60 -6.55 -0.64
C LEU A 72 -8.72 -5.58 -1.00
N ILE A 73 -8.45 -4.26 -1.00
CA ILE A 73 -9.43 -3.23 -1.37
C ILE A 73 -9.93 -3.48 -2.79
N PHE A 74 -9.03 -3.61 -3.77
CA PHE A 74 -9.43 -3.81 -5.16
C PHE A 74 -10.11 -5.17 -5.38
N GLY A 75 -9.77 -6.19 -4.59
CA GLY A 75 -10.44 -7.49 -4.60
C GLY A 75 -11.94 -7.40 -4.42
N THR A 76 -12.40 -6.49 -3.56
CA THR A 76 -13.84 -6.25 -3.31
C THR A 76 -14.59 -5.61 -4.48
N LEU A 77 -13.87 -5.16 -5.51
CA LEU A 77 -14.41 -4.44 -6.66
C LEU A 77 -14.34 -5.23 -7.96
N THR A 78 -13.71 -6.41 -7.95
CA THR A 78 -13.44 -7.21 -9.17
C THR A 78 -14.71 -7.68 -9.90
N ASP A 79 -15.84 -7.73 -9.20
CA ASP A 79 -17.16 -8.07 -9.71
C ASP A 79 -17.85 -6.89 -10.43
N THR A 80 -17.45 -5.65 -10.13
CA THR A 80 -18.12 -4.41 -10.61
C THR A 80 -17.21 -3.53 -11.48
N CYS A 81 -15.89 -3.63 -11.32
CA CYS A 81 -14.90 -2.99 -12.18
C CYS A 81 -14.70 -3.83 -13.46
N LEU A 82 -15.48 -3.51 -14.50
CA LEU A 82 -15.51 -4.24 -15.76
C LEU A 82 -15.05 -3.34 -16.90
N SER A 83 -14.61 -3.92 -18.02
CA SER A 83 -14.20 -3.11 -19.19
C SER A 83 -15.34 -2.30 -19.79
N SER A 84 -16.60 -2.70 -19.56
CA SER A 84 -17.79 -1.95 -19.96
C SER A 84 -18.05 -0.73 -19.07
N THR A 85 -17.86 -0.85 -17.75
CA THR A 85 -18.06 0.24 -16.78
C THR A 85 -16.84 1.16 -16.70
N CYS A 86 -15.65 0.63 -16.94
CA CYS A 86 -14.37 1.33 -16.83
C CYS A 86 -13.49 1.06 -18.07
N PRO A 87 -13.84 1.63 -19.24
CA PRO A 87 -13.17 1.35 -20.52
C PRO A 87 -11.75 1.93 -20.63
N ALA A 88 -11.35 2.79 -19.69
CA ALA A 88 -9.99 3.33 -19.62
C ALA A 88 -9.57 3.59 -18.17
N MET A 89 -8.30 3.33 -17.85
CA MET A 89 -7.69 3.79 -16.60
C MET A 89 -7.44 5.31 -16.66
N SER A 90 -8.49 6.07 -16.38
CA SER A 90 -8.45 7.54 -16.40
C SER A 90 -9.38 8.14 -15.36
N HIS A 91 -9.12 9.37 -14.97
CA HIS A 91 -9.97 10.16 -14.10
C HIS A 91 -10.12 11.57 -14.66
N SER A 92 -11.27 12.21 -14.44
CA SER A 92 -11.46 13.63 -14.71
C SER A 92 -12.35 14.26 -13.65
N ASN A 93 -12.00 15.47 -13.23
CA ASN A 93 -12.81 16.32 -12.36
C ASN A 93 -13.57 17.42 -13.14
N GLY A 94 -13.75 17.24 -14.45
CA GLY A 94 -14.39 18.22 -15.35
C GLY A 94 -13.46 19.31 -15.88
N SER A 95 -12.49 19.78 -15.09
CA SER A 95 -11.50 20.79 -15.53
C SER A 95 -10.21 20.17 -16.05
N LYS A 96 -9.79 19.05 -15.47
CA LYS A 96 -8.57 18.32 -15.83
C LYS A 96 -8.88 16.86 -16.03
N ARG A 97 -8.10 16.22 -16.90
CA ARG A 97 -8.16 14.77 -17.15
C ARG A 97 -6.78 14.15 -16.95
N TRP A 98 -6.74 13.10 -16.14
CA TRP A 98 -5.60 12.22 -15.98
C TRP A 98 -5.87 10.94 -16.74
N ASP A 99 -4.95 10.54 -17.59
CA ASP A 99 -5.07 9.35 -18.43
C ASP A 99 -3.81 8.51 -18.31
N TRP A 100 -3.93 7.33 -17.69
CA TRP A 100 -2.80 6.45 -17.45
C TRP A 100 -2.75 5.36 -18.50
N LYS A 101 -1.68 5.37 -19.28
CA LYS A 101 -1.38 4.35 -20.29
C LYS A 101 -0.40 3.34 -19.72
N TRP A 102 -0.55 2.09 -20.13
CA TRP A 102 0.35 1.02 -19.74
C TRP A 102 1.46 0.82 -20.77
N GLN A 103 2.66 0.54 -20.29
CA GLN A 103 3.81 0.13 -21.09
C GLN A 103 4.71 -0.75 -20.22
N ASP A 104 5.00 -1.96 -20.71
CA ASP A 104 5.90 -2.92 -20.06
C ASP A 104 7.04 -3.36 -20.97
N ASN A 105 7.12 -2.84 -22.21
CA ASN A 105 8.14 -3.18 -23.21
C ASN A 105 8.20 -4.68 -23.59
N VAL A 106 7.27 -5.50 -23.09
CA VAL A 106 7.15 -6.93 -23.41
C VAL A 106 5.93 -7.13 -24.29
N ARG A 107 4.73 -7.02 -23.70
CA ARG A 107 3.45 -7.16 -24.39
C ARG A 107 2.98 -5.82 -24.94
N TYR A 108 3.19 -4.74 -24.18
CA TYR A 108 2.80 -3.39 -24.53
C TYR A 108 4.06 -2.55 -24.78
N LYS A 109 4.55 -2.60 -26.04
CA LYS A 109 5.77 -1.91 -26.49
C LYS A 109 5.64 -0.39 -26.60
N LYS A 110 4.40 0.11 -26.68
CA LYS A 110 4.07 1.55 -26.73
C LYS A 110 3.07 1.86 -25.62
N PRO A 111 3.02 3.12 -25.11
CA PRO A 111 1.98 3.56 -24.18
C PRO A 111 0.57 3.24 -24.72
N THR A 112 -0.06 2.23 -24.15
CA THR A 112 -1.33 1.67 -24.61
C THR A 112 -2.43 2.00 -23.61
N ARG A 113 -3.57 2.48 -24.11
CA ARG A 113 -4.77 2.63 -23.28
C ARG A 113 -5.37 1.26 -23.01
N LEU A 114 -5.60 0.97 -21.74
CA LEU A 114 -6.25 -0.26 -21.29
C LEU A 114 -7.49 0.06 -20.46
N PRO A 115 -8.51 -0.82 -20.50
CA PRO A 115 -9.58 -0.79 -19.50
C PRO A 115 -9.01 -0.80 -18.08
N ALA A 116 -9.68 -0.12 -17.15
CA ALA A 116 -9.19 0.00 -15.77
C ALA A 116 -8.91 -1.36 -15.10
N PRO A 117 -9.78 -2.39 -15.17
CA PRO A 117 -9.48 -3.67 -14.53
C PRO A 117 -8.26 -4.37 -15.13
N GLU A 118 -8.05 -4.28 -16.45
CA GLU A 118 -6.88 -4.84 -17.12
C GLU A 118 -5.59 -4.07 -16.77
N TYR A 119 -5.67 -2.74 -16.73
CA TYR A 119 -4.55 -1.91 -16.30
C TYR A 119 -4.14 -2.23 -14.87
N ILE A 120 -5.11 -2.30 -13.95
CA ILE A 120 -4.84 -2.58 -12.53
C ILE A 120 -4.28 -3.99 -12.37
N PHE A 121 -4.78 -4.99 -13.10
CA PHE A 121 -4.20 -6.32 -13.11
C PHE A 121 -2.71 -6.32 -13.52
N GLN A 122 -2.37 -5.66 -14.63
CA GLN A 122 -0.99 -5.57 -15.09
C GLN A 122 -0.11 -4.82 -14.09
N LEU A 123 -0.65 -3.78 -13.45
CA LEU A 123 0.01 -3.02 -12.41
C LEU A 123 0.31 -3.87 -11.17
N MET A 124 -0.67 -4.61 -10.66
CA MET A 124 -0.51 -5.42 -9.46
C MET A 124 0.47 -6.57 -9.70
N ASN A 125 0.41 -7.23 -10.86
CA ASN A 125 1.39 -8.24 -11.27
C ASN A 125 2.81 -7.68 -11.35
N TRP A 126 2.96 -6.48 -11.94
CA TRP A 126 4.27 -5.84 -12.03
C TRP A 126 4.80 -5.46 -10.64
N VAL A 127 3.97 -4.91 -9.75
CA VAL A 127 4.38 -4.59 -8.37
C VAL A 127 4.77 -5.86 -7.62
N GLU A 128 3.99 -6.94 -7.73
CA GLU A 128 4.32 -8.24 -7.13
C GLU A 128 5.68 -8.77 -7.60
N HIS A 129 5.97 -8.65 -8.89
CA HIS A 129 7.26 -9.06 -9.44
C HIS A 129 8.41 -8.21 -8.89
N GLU A 130 8.26 -6.88 -8.86
CA GLU A 130 9.27 -5.99 -8.28
C GLU A 130 9.48 -6.26 -6.78
N LEU A 131 8.41 -6.53 -6.02
CA LEU A 131 8.48 -6.83 -4.60
C LEU A 131 9.11 -8.20 -4.27
N ASN A 132 9.17 -9.11 -5.25
CA ASN A 132 9.85 -10.41 -5.15
C ASN A 132 11.24 -10.42 -5.79
N ASP A 133 11.73 -9.29 -6.30
CA ASP A 133 13.05 -9.21 -6.91
C ASP A 133 14.16 -9.21 -5.84
N ASP A 134 14.96 -10.27 -5.82
CA ASP A 134 16.10 -10.43 -4.90
C ASP A 134 17.15 -9.32 -5.09
N GLU A 135 17.25 -8.71 -6.27
CA GLU A 135 18.16 -7.57 -6.50
C GLU A 135 17.65 -6.28 -5.86
N LEU A 136 16.34 -6.18 -5.59
CA LEU A 136 15.74 -5.00 -4.96
C LEU A 136 15.86 -5.04 -3.43
N PHE A 137 15.79 -6.23 -2.84
CA PHE A 137 15.79 -6.43 -1.38
C PHE A 137 16.99 -7.28 -0.93
N PRO A 138 17.99 -6.68 -0.25
CA PRO A 138 19.14 -7.40 0.25
C PRO A 138 18.74 -8.61 1.11
N LEU A 139 19.40 -9.75 0.93
CA LEU A 139 19.05 -11.00 1.62
C LEU A 139 19.65 -11.05 3.03
N SER A 140 20.69 -10.25 3.27
CA SER A 140 21.38 -10.13 4.55
C SER A 140 21.55 -8.66 4.92
N SER A 141 21.57 -8.38 6.23
CA SER A 141 21.93 -7.06 6.75
C SER A 141 23.38 -6.64 6.44
N ALA A 142 24.21 -7.57 5.97
CA ALA A 142 25.58 -7.30 5.53
C ALA A 142 25.66 -6.84 4.06
N GLU A 143 24.61 -7.05 3.26
CA GLU A 143 24.57 -6.66 1.86
C GLU A 143 24.10 -5.20 1.73
N PRO A 144 24.78 -4.39 0.88
CA PRO A 144 24.36 -3.02 0.65
C PRO A 144 23.05 -2.98 -0.16
N TRP A 145 22.23 -1.97 0.10
CA TRP A 145 21.05 -1.70 -0.72
C TRP A 145 21.42 -1.28 -2.15
N PRO A 146 20.62 -1.68 -3.15
CA PRO A 146 20.87 -1.33 -4.54
C PRO A 146 20.71 0.19 -4.74
N ARG A 147 21.55 0.78 -5.60
CA ARG A 147 21.59 2.24 -5.82
C ARG A 147 20.30 2.81 -6.38
N ASP A 148 19.51 1.98 -7.05
CA ASP A 148 18.23 2.34 -7.66
C ASP A 148 17.01 1.96 -6.80
N PHE A 149 17.21 1.44 -5.56
CA PHE A 149 16.14 1.07 -4.64
C PHE A 149 15.04 2.13 -4.56
N MET A 150 15.41 3.36 -4.19
CA MET A 150 14.46 4.46 -4.03
C MET A 150 13.72 4.77 -5.32
N ARG A 151 14.40 4.69 -6.47
CA ARG A 151 13.78 4.95 -7.79
C ARG A 151 12.72 3.89 -8.11
N ARG A 152 13.02 2.62 -7.84
CA ARG A 152 12.08 1.50 -8.05
C ARG A 152 10.90 1.59 -7.09
N ILE A 153 11.15 1.85 -5.81
CA ILE A 153 10.09 2.08 -4.81
C ILE A 153 9.18 3.25 -5.19
N GLN A 154 9.74 4.40 -5.61
CA GLN A 154 8.94 5.55 -6.04
C GLN A 154 8.01 5.20 -7.21
N ARG A 155 8.48 4.36 -8.15
CA ARG A 155 7.64 3.85 -9.24
C ARG A 155 6.51 2.95 -8.73
N ILE A 156 6.78 2.10 -7.75
CA ILE A 156 5.77 1.25 -7.09
C ILE A 156 4.70 2.11 -6.45
N PHE A 157 5.07 3.03 -5.56
CA PHE A 157 4.12 3.89 -4.84
C PHE A 157 3.32 4.79 -5.79
N THR A 158 3.98 5.39 -6.79
CA THR A 158 3.29 6.22 -7.80
C THR A 158 2.24 5.42 -8.56
N ARG A 159 2.52 4.16 -8.90
CA ARG A 159 1.56 3.28 -9.58
C ARG A 159 0.43 2.86 -8.63
N LEU A 160 0.74 2.43 -7.41
CA LEU A 160 -0.26 2.08 -6.40
C LEU A 160 -1.23 3.23 -6.09
N HIS A 161 -0.76 4.48 -6.07
CA HIS A 161 -1.61 5.65 -5.92
C HIS A 161 -2.74 5.70 -6.96
N ARG A 162 -2.48 5.30 -8.22
CA ARG A 162 -3.48 5.29 -9.30
C ARG A 162 -4.66 4.37 -8.99
N VAL A 163 -4.41 3.27 -8.27
CA VAL A 163 -5.46 2.36 -7.81
C VAL A 163 -6.37 3.08 -6.82
N PHE A 164 -5.82 3.84 -5.86
CA PHE A 164 -6.65 4.67 -4.98
C PHE A 164 -7.47 5.70 -5.75
N VAL A 165 -6.88 6.40 -6.72
CA VAL A 165 -7.64 7.36 -7.54
C VAL A 165 -8.84 6.68 -8.20
N HIS A 166 -8.62 5.52 -8.81
CA HIS A 166 -9.69 4.77 -9.45
C HIS A 166 -10.76 4.29 -8.46
N VAL A 167 -10.37 3.75 -7.30
CA VAL A 167 -11.29 3.32 -6.24
C VAL A 167 -12.18 4.48 -5.79
N TYR A 168 -11.58 5.64 -5.48
CA TYR A 168 -12.32 6.79 -4.96
C TYR A 168 -13.27 7.43 -5.98
N TYR A 169 -12.89 7.49 -7.25
CA TYR A 169 -13.71 8.18 -8.25
C TYR A 169 -14.67 7.27 -9.00
N SER A 170 -14.32 6.01 -9.21
CA SER A 170 -15.13 5.08 -10.01
C SER A 170 -15.94 4.10 -9.17
N HIS A 171 -15.50 3.79 -7.94
CA HIS A 171 -16.06 2.69 -7.16
C HIS A 171 -16.40 3.02 -5.71
N PHE A 172 -16.31 4.27 -5.27
CA PHE A 172 -16.54 4.62 -3.87
C PHE A 172 -17.96 4.30 -3.40
N ARG A 173 -18.96 4.42 -4.28
CA ARG A 173 -20.34 3.99 -3.98
C ARG A 173 -20.40 2.51 -3.61
N ARG A 174 -19.71 1.64 -4.37
CA ARG A 174 -19.63 0.21 -4.09
C ARG A 174 -18.91 -0.05 -2.75
N ILE A 175 -17.86 0.71 -2.45
CA ILE A 175 -17.18 0.66 -1.15
C ILE A 175 -18.14 1.00 0.00
N GLN A 176 -19.02 2.00 -0.17
CA GLN A 176 -20.03 2.35 0.84
C GLN A 176 -21.10 1.26 1.00
N GLU A 177 -21.52 0.61 -0.09
CA GLU A 177 -22.50 -0.48 -0.04
C GLU A 177 -22.01 -1.69 0.78
N ILE A 178 -20.70 -1.92 0.82
CA ILE A 178 -20.07 -2.97 1.64
C ILE A 178 -19.55 -2.46 3.00
N ALA A 179 -19.89 -1.23 3.39
CA ALA A 179 -19.43 -0.56 4.62
C ALA A 179 -17.88 -0.56 4.78
N GLY A 180 -17.15 -0.43 3.66
CA GLY A 180 -15.70 -0.48 3.60
C GLY A 180 -15.00 0.89 3.60
N GLU A 181 -15.75 1.99 3.64
CA GLU A 181 -15.22 3.35 3.47
C GLU A 181 -14.23 3.75 4.57
N ALA A 182 -14.45 3.30 5.81
CA ALA A 182 -13.55 3.61 6.92
C ALA A 182 -12.17 2.97 6.71
N GLN A 183 -12.14 1.73 6.22
CA GLN A 183 -10.94 0.95 5.97
C GLN A 183 -10.17 1.51 4.78
N VAL A 184 -10.87 1.87 3.69
CA VAL A 184 -10.23 2.52 2.53
C VAL A 184 -9.65 3.88 2.92
N ASN A 185 -10.40 4.71 3.66
CA ASN A 185 -9.93 6.01 4.14
C ASN A 185 -8.75 5.89 5.10
N TYR A 186 -8.77 4.92 6.00
CA TYR A 186 -7.66 4.64 6.89
C TYR A 186 -6.41 4.26 6.09
N CYS A 187 -6.55 3.32 5.15
CA CYS A 187 -5.44 2.85 4.31
C CYS A 187 -4.86 3.99 3.46
N TYR A 188 -5.71 4.81 2.85
CA TYR A 188 -5.25 5.95 2.05
C TYR A 188 -4.61 7.03 2.91
N LYS A 189 -5.15 7.32 4.10
CA LYS A 189 -4.54 8.27 5.04
C LYS A 189 -3.14 7.83 5.44
N HIS A 190 -2.98 6.56 5.83
CA HIS A 190 -1.67 5.98 6.13
C HIS A 190 -0.73 6.11 4.93
N PHE A 191 -1.19 5.72 3.74
CA PHE A 191 -0.43 5.84 2.50
C PHE A 191 0.02 7.28 2.23
N TRP A 192 -0.89 8.25 2.34
CA TRP A 192 -0.63 9.66 2.09
C TRP A 192 0.43 10.23 3.05
N PHE A 193 0.32 9.96 4.35
CA PHE A 193 1.34 10.41 5.30
C PHE A 193 2.69 9.75 5.01
N PHE A 194 2.69 8.45 4.69
CA PHE A 194 3.91 7.71 4.41
C PHE A 194 4.65 8.22 3.18
N VAL A 195 3.94 8.43 2.05
CA VAL A 195 4.58 8.91 0.81
C VAL A 195 5.11 10.33 0.95
N ASN A 196 4.46 11.19 1.75
CA ASN A 196 4.95 12.54 2.01
C ASN A 196 6.16 12.53 2.95
N ALA A 197 6.14 11.72 4.02
CA ALA A 197 7.25 11.63 4.96
C ALA A 197 8.55 11.15 4.30
N HIS A 198 8.45 10.27 3.30
CA HIS A 198 9.60 9.67 2.62
C HIS A 198 9.83 10.18 1.19
N ALA A 199 9.08 11.20 0.75
CA ALA A 199 9.15 11.78 -0.60
C ALA A 199 9.06 10.72 -1.73
N LEU A 200 8.09 9.82 -1.61
CA LEU A 200 7.94 8.66 -2.50
C LEU A 200 7.13 8.95 -3.77
N ILE A 201 6.34 10.01 -3.77
CA ILE A 201 5.51 10.41 -4.91
C ILE A 201 5.65 11.93 -5.13
N PRO A 202 5.93 12.38 -6.36
CA PRO A 202 5.90 13.80 -6.70
C PRO A 202 4.51 14.41 -6.43
N GLN A 203 4.45 15.65 -5.95
CA GLN A 203 3.18 16.31 -5.64
C GLN A 203 2.23 16.42 -6.85
N SER A 204 2.79 16.52 -8.07
CA SER A 204 2.02 16.52 -9.31
C SER A 204 1.26 15.21 -9.56
N GLU A 205 1.79 14.07 -9.12
CA GLU A 205 1.11 12.76 -9.24
C GLU A 205 0.08 12.53 -8.12
N LEU A 206 0.15 13.29 -7.02
CA LEU A 206 -0.84 13.29 -5.93
C LEU A 206 -2.04 14.22 -6.19
N GLU A 207 -1.90 15.16 -7.12
CA GLU A 207 -2.93 16.12 -7.53
C GLU A 207 -4.33 15.51 -7.76
N PRO A 208 -4.49 14.33 -8.39
CA PRO A 208 -5.82 13.75 -8.64
C PRO A 208 -6.67 13.57 -7.37
N LEU A 209 -6.04 13.39 -6.19
CA LEU A 209 -6.73 13.23 -4.91
C LEU A 209 -6.40 14.35 -3.92
N ALA A 210 -5.86 15.48 -4.37
CA ALA A 210 -5.45 16.58 -3.48
C ALA A 210 -6.61 17.13 -2.63
N ASP A 211 -7.79 17.30 -3.23
CA ASP A 211 -8.99 17.78 -2.51
C ASP A 211 -9.47 16.78 -1.45
N LEU A 212 -9.46 15.49 -1.80
CA LEU A 212 -9.81 14.43 -0.86
C LEU A 212 -8.80 14.39 0.28
N ALA A 213 -7.51 14.34 -0.03
CA ALA A 213 -6.43 14.32 0.95
C ALA A 213 -6.53 15.51 1.91
N SER A 214 -6.80 16.71 1.40
CA SER A 214 -7.03 17.91 2.23
C SER A 214 -8.18 17.75 3.23
N ARG A 215 -9.18 16.91 2.93
CA ARG A 215 -10.33 16.64 3.81
C ARG A 215 -10.04 15.55 4.84
N ILE A 216 -9.48 14.41 4.41
CA ILE A 216 -9.33 13.22 5.27
C ILE A 216 -7.95 13.11 5.96
N CYS A 217 -6.93 13.78 5.42
CA CYS A 217 -5.56 13.79 5.94
C CYS A 217 -5.25 15.06 6.76
N ARG A 218 -6.26 15.76 7.29
CA ARG A 218 -6.03 16.89 8.21
C ARG A 218 -5.16 16.42 9.39
N LYS A 219 -4.04 17.12 9.61
CA LYS A 219 -3.32 17.03 10.89
C LYS A 219 -4.32 17.44 11.97
N ARG A 220 -4.64 16.58 12.93
CA ARG A 220 -5.36 17.03 14.12
C ARG A 220 -4.50 18.11 14.75
N LYS A 221 -5.08 19.28 15.04
CA LYS A 221 -4.40 20.36 15.79
C LYS A 221 -4.37 20.09 17.30
N ASP A 222 -4.90 18.94 17.72
CA ASP A 222 -5.40 18.74 19.08
C ASP A 222 -4.50 17.80 19.90
N TYR A 223 -3.31 17.44 19.39
CA TYR A 223 -2.33 16.70 20.17
C TYR A 223 -1.33 17.72 20.76
N PRO A 224 -1.16 17.80 22.09
CA PRO A 224 -0.22 18.74 22.69
C PRO A 224 1.19 18.45 22.17
N ASP A 225 1.92 19.49 21.78
CA ASP A 225 3.27 19.41 21.17
C ASP A 225 4.33 18.69 22.03
N ASN A 226 3.98 18.30 23.26
CA ASN A 226 4.81 17.51 24.17
C ASN A 226 4.18 16.12 24.41
N ILE A 227 4.54 15.14 23.59
CA ILE A 227 4.47 13.72 23.98
C ILE A 227 5.63 13.47 24.96
N PRO A 228 5.38 13.05 26.22
CA PRO A 228 6.44 12.65 27.13
C PRO A 228 7.28 11.52 26.50
N PRO A 229 8.62 11.58 26.54
CA PRO A 229 9.48 10.48 26.09
C PRO A 229 9.13 9.22 26.90
N GLY A 230 8.38 8.29 26.32
CA GLY A 230 7.90 7.07 27.01
C GLY A 230 6.55 6.55 26.55
N LEU A 231 5.75 7.33 25.80
CA LEU A 231 4.49 6.90 25.20
C LEU A 231 4.63 6.29 23.79
N ILE A 232 5.83 6.35 23.20
CA ILE A 232 6.19 5.50 22.07
C ILE A 232 6.56 4.14 22.67
N PRO A 233 5.81 3.05 22.43
CA PRO A 233 6.15 1.76 23.00
C PRO A 233 7.53 1.35 22.50
N SER A 234 8.51 1.30 23.40
CA SER A 234 9.86 0.78 23.12
C SER A 234 9.85 -0.71 22.79
N THR A 235 8.71 -1.38 22.99
CA THR A 235 8.49 -2.78 22.71
C THR A 235 7.06 -3.00 22.21
N PRO A 236 6.84 -3.81 21.16
CA PRO A 236 5.49 -4.20 20.77
C PRO A 236 4.83 -4.98 21.93
N PRO A 237 3.52 -4.81 22.17
CA PRO A 237 2.81 -5.62 23.15
C PRO A 237 2.95 -7.09 22.75
N LYS A 238 3.33 -7.94 23.71
CA LYS A 238 3.44 -9.38 23.51
C LYS A 238 2.14 -9.88 22.88
N PRO A 239 2.18 -10.71 21.82
CA PRO A 239 0.96 -11.22 21.21
C PRO A 239 0.13 -11.93 22.27
N HIS A 240 -1.06 -11.39 22.52
CA HIS A 240 -2.07 -12.09 23.29
C HIS A 240 -2.27 -13.44 22.60
N LYS A 241 -2.08 -14.54 23.33
CA LYS A 241 -2.44 -15.89 22.86
C LYS A 241 -3.96 -15.97 22.78
N SER A 242 -4.58 -15.37 21.76
CA SER A 242 -5.94 -15.71 21.36
C SER A 242 -5.86 -17.04 20.61
N SER A 243 -6.20 -18.09 21.35
CA SER A 243 -6.56 -19.41 20.81
C SER A 243 -7.64 -19.24 19.74
N LEU A 244 -7.25 -19.22 18.46
CA LEU A 244 -8.19 -19.32 17.33
C LEU A 244 -7.84 -20.41 16.31
N PHE A 245 -6.87 -21.28 16.62
CA PHE A 245 -6.67 -22.51 15.86
C PHE A 245 -6.43 -23.68 16.82
N GLY A 246 -7.53 -24.36 17.16
CA GLY A 246 -7.48 -25.67 17.80
C GLY A 246 -6.87 -26.68 16.85
N TYR A 247 -5.58 -26.95 17.00
CA TYR A 247 -4.96 -28.15 16.47
C TYR A 247 -5.34 -29.32 17.39
N LYS A 248 -6.24 -30.20 16.92
CA LYS A 248 -6.24 -31.59 17.37
C LYS A 248 -5.00 -32.26 16.81
N LYS A 249 -4.08 -32.65 17.68
CA LYS A 249 -3.06 -33.66 17.39
C LYS A 249 -3.62 -35.02 17.83
N SER A 250 -3.36 -36.01 16.98
CA SER A 250 -3.59 -37.47 17.13
C SER A 250 -5.04 -37.91 17.28
#